data_AF-E3ND62-F1
#
_entry.id   AF-E3ND62-F1
#
_cell.length_a   1.000
_cell.length_b   1.000
_cell.length_c   1.000
_cell.angle_alpha   90.00
_cell.angle_beta   90.00
_cell.angle_gamma   90.00
#
_symmetry.space_group_name_H-M   'P 1'
#
loop_
_entity.id
_entity.type
_entity.pdbx_description
1 polymer ?
#
loop_
_entity_poly.entity_id
_entity_poly.type
_entity_poly.pdbx_seq_one_letter_code
_entity_poly.pdbx_strand_id
1 'polypeptide(L)'
;MRSETRKIFLFTSRIFIEAFTLTFVAEWGDRSQLTTIILGARENIAGVIGGGVLGHALCTGIAVIGGKIVAQRISVRTVTLIGGVVFLLFALSALFINDIESANDS
;
A
#
# COMPACT_ATOMS: atom_id res chain seq x y z
N MET A 1 -9.35 -31.60 -21.60
CA MET A 1 -9.64 -30.14 -21.66
C MET A 1 -10.39 -29.54 -20.47
N ARG A 2 -11.16 -30.28 -19.65
CA ARG A 2 -11.98 -29.72 -18.54
C ARG A 2 -11.24 -29.49 -17.20
N SER A 3 -9.98 -29.93 -17.09
CA SER A 3 -9.11 -29.77 -15.91
C SER A 3 -8.45 -28.39 -15.86
N GLU A 4 -7.95 -27.91 -17.00
CA GLU A 4 -7.14 -26.69 -17.07
C GLU A 4 -7.97 -25.43 -16.79
N THR A 5 -9.21 -25.37 -17.28
CA THR A 5 -10.14 -24.26 -17.00
C THR A 5 -10.43 -24.12 -15.50
N ARG A 6 -10.51 -25.24 -14.77
CA ARG A 6 -10.77 -25.25 -13.33
C ARG A 6 -9.56 -24.75 -12.55
N LYS A 7 -8.34 -25.14 -12.95
CA LYS A 7 -7.10 -24.64 -12.33
C LYS A 7 -6.94 -23.14 -12.53
N ILE A 8 -7.21 -22.65 -13.74
CA ILE A 8 -7.15 -21.20 -14.03
C ILE A 8 -8.19 -20.45 -13.19
N PHE A 9 -9.43 -20.94 -13.13
CA PHE A 9 -10.48 -20.31 -12.32
C PHE A 9 -10.15 -20.32 -10.82
N LEU A 10 -9.64 -21.44 -10.28
CA LEU A 10 -9.24 -21.57 -8.88
C LEU A 10 -8.01 -20.72 -8.54
N PHE A 11 -7.02 -20.67 -9.43
CA PHE A 11 -5.81 -19.86 -9.27
C PHE A 11 -6.16 -18.37 -9.29
N THR A 12 -6.92 -17.92 -10.28
CA THR A 12 -7.40 -16.53 -10.36
C THR A 12 -8.25 -16.17 -9.15
N SER A 13 -9.16 -17.05 -8.72
CA SER A 13 -9.99 -16.81 -7.53
C SER A 13 -9.14 -16.69 -6.26
N ARG A 14 -8.12 -17.55 -6.08
CA ARG A 14 -7.26 -17.52 -4.89
C ARG A 14 -6.39 -16.26 -4.85
N ILE A 15 -5.75 -15.91 -5.95
CA ILE A 15 -4.91 -14.71 -6.06
C ILE A 15 -5.74 -13.44 -5.92
N PHE A 16 -6.95 -13.43 -6.50
CA PHE A 16 -7.86 -12.31 -6.36
C PHE A 16 -8.25 -12.11 -4.89
N ILE A 17 -8.64 -13.17 -4.18
CA ILE A 17 -9.01 -13.08 -2.75
C ILE A 17 -7.81 -12.64 -1.92
N GLU A 18 -6.61 -13.17 -2.19
CA GLU A 18 -5.39 -12.82 -1.46
C GLU A 18 -5.01 -11.35 -1.68
N ALA A 19 -4.94 -10.90 -2.94
CA ALA A 19 -4.65 -9.51 -3.27
C ALA A 19 -5.73 -8.56 -2.74
N PHE A 20 -7.01 -8.91 -2.90
CA PHE A 20 -8.12 -8.13 -2.36
C PHE A 20 -8.00 -7.99 -0.84
N THR A 21 -7.79 -9.10 -0.12
CA THR A 21 -7.70 -9.07 1.35
C THR A 21 -6.50 -8.27 1.82
N LEU A 22 -5.33 -8.46 1.20
CA LEU A 22 -4.12 -7.70 1.52
C LEU A 22 -4.32 -6.21 1.30
N THR A 23 -4.81 -5.80 0.13
CA THR A 23 -5.04 -4.38 -0.18
C THR A 23 -6.15 -3.79 0.68
N PHE A 24 -7.25 -4.51 0.88
CA PHE A 24 -8.37 -4.05 1.70
C PHE A 24 -7.96 -3.82 3.14
N VAL A 25 -7.21 -4.74 3.76
CA VAL A 25 -6.72 -4.57 5.13
C VAL A 25 -5.69 -3.45 5.21
N ALA A 26 -4.81 -3.32 4.21
CA ALA A 26 -3.82 -2.26 4.15
C ALA A 26 -4.45 -0.85 4.05
N GLU A 27 -5.55 -0.73 3.31
CA GLU A 27 -6.26 0.53 3.06
C GLU A 27 -7.44 0.76 4.03
N TRP A 28 -7.70 -0.18 4.95
CA TRP A 28 -8.83 -0.08 5.87
C TRP A 28 -8.64 1.06 6.86
N GLY A 29 -9.47 2.09 6.75
CA GLY A 29 -9.40 3.27 7.62
C GLY A 29 -8.29 4.24 7.25
N ASP A 30 -7.77 4.17 6.02
CA ASP A 30 -6.78 5.14 5.55
C ASP A 30 -7.37 6.55 5.42
N ARG A 31 -6.52 7.56 5.61
CA ARG A 31 -6.86 8.99 5.48
C ARG A 31 -7.41 9.35 4.10
N SER A 32 -7.08 8.56 3.07
CA SER A 32 -7.64 8.74 1.73
C SER A 32 -9.16 8.64 1.74
N GLN A 33 -9.75 7.77 2.57
CA GLN A 33 -11.22 7.60 2.65
C GLN A 33 -11.92 8.87 3.14
N LEU A 34 -11.40 9.48 4.22
CA LEU A 34 -11.91 10.77 4.72
C LEU A 34 -11.71 11.89 3.70
N THR A 35 -10.55 11.89 3.03
CA THR A 35 -10.25 12.87 1.97
C THR A 35 -11.23 12.76 0.82
N THR A 36 -11.57 11.54 0.39
CA THR A 36 -12.56 11.29 -0.66
C THR A 36 -13.96 11.74 -0.24
N ILE A 37 -14.36 11.52 1.02
CA ILE A 37 -15.66 11.99 1.55
C ILE A 37 -15.72 13.53 1.53
N ILE A 38 -14.68 14.19 2.04
CA ILE A 38 -14.60 15.66 2.07
C ILE A 38 -14.61 16.23 0.66
N LEU A 39 -13.82 15.64 -0.25
CA LEU A 39 -13.74 16.09 -1.63
C LEU A 39 -15.05 15.85 -2.39
N GLY A 40 -15.69 14.70 -2.19
CA GLY A 40 -16.99 14.38 -2.78
C GLY A 40 -18.14 15.24 -2.24
N ALA A 41 -18.01 15.78 -1.02
CA ALA A 41 -18.95 16.76 -0.47
C ALA A 41 -18.79 18.16 -1.06
N ARG A 42 -17.59 18.50 -1.57
CA ARG A 42 -17.27 19.83 -2.13
C ARG A 42 -17.31 19.88 -3.66
N GLU A 43 -17.04 18.77 -4.32
CA GLU A 43 -16.85 18.67 -5.77
C GLU A 43 -17.78 17.64 -6.40
N ASN A 44 -17.76 17.52 -7.74
CA ASN A 44 -18.55 16.52 -8.44
C ASN A 44 -18.11 15.08 -8.06
N ILE A 45 -19.04 14.33 -7.44
CA ILE A 45 -18.82 12.96 -6.95
C ILE A 45 -18.28 12.02 -8.04
N ALA A 46 -18.78 12.12 -9.28
CA ALA A 46 -18.33 11.27 -10.38
C ALA A 46 -16.87 11.58 -10.78
N GLY A 47 -16.47 12.86 -10.72
CA GLY A 47 -15.08 13.27 -10.95
C GLY A 47 -14.14 12.79 -9.85
N VAL A 48 -14.57 12.85 -8.59
CA VAL A 48 -13.79 12.40 -7.43
C VAL A 48 -13.56 10.89 -7.46
N ILE A 49 -14.63 10.11 -7.70
CA ILE A 49 -14.53 8.65 -7.82
C ILE A 49 -13.67 8.28 -9.03
N GLY A 50 -13.93 8.89 -10.20
CA GLY A 50 -13.19 8.62 -11.42
C GLY A 50 -11.69 8.93 -11.28
N GLY A 51 -11.36 10.10 -10.75
CA GLY A 51 -9.97 10.49 -10.49
C GLY A 51 -9.27 9.61 -9.47
N GLY A 52 -9.96 9.26 -8.37
CA GLY A 52 -9.44 8.36 -7.34
C GLY A 52 -9.14 6.96 -7.89
N VAL A 53 -10.09 6.36 -8.62
CA VAL A 53 -9.93 5.05 -9.25
C VAL A 53 -8.78 5.06 -10.26
N LEU A 54 -8.72 6.07 -11.14
CA LEU A 54 -7.65 6.17 -12.14
C LEU A 54 -6.27 6.37 -11.50
N GLY A 55 -6.18 7.26 -10.52
CA GLY A 55 -4.94 7.51 -9.79
C GLY A 55 -4.45 6.27 -9.06
N HIS A 56 -5.34 5.58 -8.37
CA HIS A 56 -4.99 4.37 -7.61
C HIS A 56 -4.65 3.19 -8.53
N ALA A 57 -5.36 3.03 -9.65
CA ALA A 57 -5.04 2.02 -10.66
C ALA A 57 -3.67 2.27 -11.29
N LEU A 58 -3.34 3.53 -11.61
CA LEU A 58 -2.03 3.89 -12.16
C LEU A 58 -0.91 3.63 -11.13
N CYS A 59 -1.10 4.07 -9.89
CA CYS A 59 -0.14 3.85 -8.81
C CYS A 59 0.12 2.35 -8.59
N THR A 60 -0.94 1.55 -8.48
CA THR A 60 -0.85 0.10 -8.30
C THR A 60 -0.18 -0.57 -9.50
N GLY A 61 -0.54 -0.18 -10.73
CA GLY A 61 0.08 -0.71 -11.94
C GLY A 61 1.59 -0.48 -11.98
N ILE A 62 2.03 0.76 -11.67
CA ILE A 62 3.45 1.11 -11.58
C ILE A 62 4.13 0.31 -10.47
N ALA A 63 3.52 0.21 -9.29
CA ALA A 63 4.07 -0.52 -8.15
C ALA A 63 4.25 -2.01 -8.45
N VAL A 64 3.29 -2.66 -9.12
CA VAL A 64 3.37 -4.08 -9.49
C VAL A 64 4.47 -4.32 -10.53
N ILE A 65 4.57 -3.47 -11.56
CA ILE A 65 5.61 -3.60 -12.59
C ILE A 65 6.99 -3.35 -11.99
N GLY A 66 7.13 -2.26 -11.23
CA GLY A 66 8.38 -1.91 -10.54
C GLY A 66 8.79 -2.99 -9.54
N GLY A 67 7.86 -3.45 -8.71
CA GLY A 67 8.05 -4.53 -7.75
C GLY A 67 8.50 -5.83 -8.41
N LYS A 68 7.92 -6.19 -9.56
CA LYS A 68 8.35 -7.36 -10.34
C LYS A 68 9.81 -7.24 -10.80
N ILE A 69 10.20 -6.08 -11.34
CA ILE A 69 11.58 -5.83 -11.81
C ILE A 69 12.56 -5.88 -10.64
N VAL A 70 12.21 -5.24 -9.53
CA VAL A 70 13.02 -5.21 -8.31
C VAL A 70 13.16 -6.61 -7.71
N ALA A 71 12.09 -7.39 -7.63
CA ALA A 71 12.11 -8.75 -7.11
C ALA A 71 12.98 -9.71 -7.93
N GLN A 72 13.16 -9.44 -9.23
CA GLN A 72 14.08 -10.20 -10.08
C GLN A 72 15.56 -9.82 -9.89
N ARG A 73 15.84 -8.63 -9.36
CA ARG A 73 17.20 -8.08 -9.25
C ARG A 73 17.75 -8.07 -7.82
N ILE A 74 16.89 -8.01 -6.81
CA ILE A 74 17.25 -7.83 -5.41
C ILE A 74 16.81 -9.05 -4.58
N SER A 75 17.70 -9.56 -3.73
CA SER A 75 17.37 -10.66 -2.82
C SER A 75 16.45 -10.20 -1.69
N VAL A 76 15.55 -11.07 -1.24
CA VAL A 76 14.67 -10.81 -0.08
C VAL A 76 15.48 -10.39 1.16
N ARG A 77 16.65 -10.98 1.37
CA ARG A 77 17.53 -10.64 2.51
C ARG A 77 17.97 -9.18 2.50
N THR A 78 18.29 -8.65 1.32
CA THR A 78 18.67 -7.25 1.16
C THR A 78 17.51 -6.32 1.50
N VAL A 79 16.29 -6.66 1.04
CA VAL A 79 15.08 -5.89 1.33
C VAL A 79 14.78 -5.89 2.84
N THR A 80 14.87 -7.06 3.49
CA THR A 80 14.66 -7.18 4.94
C THR A 80 15.71 -6.40 5.73
N LEU A 81 16.98 -6.46 5.34
CA LEU A 81 18.06 -5.72 6.02
C LEU A 81 17.82 -4.21 5.92
N ILE A 82 17.53 -3.70 4.72
CA ILE A 82 17.25 -2.27 4.51
C ILE A 82 16.02 -1.84 5.32
N GLY A 83 14.94 -2.64 5.26
CA GLY A 83 13.72 -2.38 6.04
C GLY A 83 13.99 -2.33 7.55
N GLY A 84 14.80 -3.26 8.07
CA GLY A 84 15.20 -3.26 9.48
C GLY A 84 16.04 -2.04 9.87
N VAL A 85 16.99 -1.63 9.02
CA VAL A 85 17.80 -0.42 9.27
C VAL A 85 16.92 0.83 9.26
N VAL A 86 16.05 0.99 8.27
CA VAL A 86 15.11 2.12 8.21
C VAL A 86 14.17 2.13 9.42
N PHE A 87 13.70 0.96 9.84
CA PHE A 87 12.87 0.83 11.04
C PHE A 87 13.61 1.27 12.31
N LEU A 88 14.87 0.84 12.49
CA LEU A 88 15.70 1.29 13.61
C LEU A 88 15.97 2.79 13.58
N LEU A 89 16.20 3.37 12.40
CA LEU A 89 16.36 4.82 12.24
C LEU A 89 15.09 5.57 12.64
N PHE A 90 13.91 5.10 12.23
CA PHE A 90 12.64 5.69 12.67
C PHE A 90 12.41 5.54 14.17
N ALA A 91 12.76 4.39 14.75
CA ALA A 91 12.64 4.16 16.19
C ALA A 91 13.55 5.10 16.99
N LEU A 92 14.81 5.28 16.57
CA LEU A 92 15.73 6.22 17.19
C LEU A 92 15.27 7.67 17.02
N SER A 93 14.85 8.04 15.80
CA SER A 93 14.32 9.38 15.53
C SER A 93 13.13 9.70 16.42
N ALA A 94 12.17 8.76 16.55
CA ALA A 94 11.03 8.91 17.45
C ALA A 94 11.46 9.05 18.91
N LEU A 95 12.44 8.27 19.38
CA LEU A 95 12.96 8.38 20.74
C LEU A 95 13.51 9.79 21.02
N PHE A 96 14.38 10.31 20.14
CA PHE A 96 14.97 11.64 20.32
C PHE A 96 14.00 12.80 20.09
N ILE A 97 13.00 12.65 19.20
CA ILE A 97 11.96 13.67 19.01
C ILE A 97 11.12 13.84 20.28
N ASN A 98 10.84 12.73 20.98
CA ASN A 98 10.12 12.78 22.25
C ASN A 98 10.97 13.46 23.34
N ASP A 99 12.29 13.21 23.37
CA ASP A 99 13.20 13.85 24.32
C ASP A 99 13.27 15.39 24.11
N ILE A 100 13.28 15.86 22.85
CA ILE A 100 13.27 17.30 22.54
C ILE A 100 11.97 17.98 22.97
N GLU A 101 10.81 17.34 22.75
CA GLU A 101 9.52 17.87 23.20
C GLU A 101 9.51 18.02 24.74
N SER A 102 9.99 17.00 25.46
CA SER A 102 10.05 17.03 26.93
C SER A 102 11.09 17.98 27.55
N ALA A 103 12.07 18.45 26.78
CA ALA A 103 13.04 19.46 27.22
C ALA A 103 12.65 20.90 26.82
N ASN A 104 11.73 21.06 25.87
CA ASN A 104 11.22 22.37 25.41
C ASN A 104 9.95 22.81 26.16
N ASP A 105 9.32 21.90 26.92
CA ASP A 105 8.18 22.15 27.81
C ASP A 105 8.57 22.37 29.30
N SER A 106 9.88 22.54 29.60
CA SER A 106 10.41 22.89 30.93
C SER A 106 11.18 24.21 30.90
#